data_AF-A0A2V9MPF9-F1
#
_entry.id   AF-A0A2V9MPF9-F1
#
_cell.length_a   1.000
_cell.length_b   1.000
_cell.length_c   1.000
_cell.angle_alpha   90.00
_cell.angle_beta   90.00
_cell.angle_gamma   90.00
#
_symmetry.space_group_name_H-M   'P 1'
#
loop_
_entity.id
_entity.type
_entity.pdbx_description
1 polymer ?
#
loop_
_entity_poly.entity_id
_entity_poly.type
_entity_poly.pdbx_seq_one_letter_code
_entity_poly.pdbx_strand_id
1 'polypeptide(L)' 'RDFEKQMANLAPGETVTLLVMRAGTQRKLQWKLGSREQTIFQVTDLPKVTAEQKAHRAAWLFDTNSTPK' A
#
# COMPACT_ATOMS: atom_id res chain seq x y z
N ARG A 1 -2.68 -1.83 -20.70
CA ARG A 1 -3.74 -2.09 -19.70
C ARG A 1 -4.04 -0.77 -19.00
N ASP A 2 -5.15 -0.13 -19.35
CA ASP A 2 -5.51 1.21 -18.87
C ASP A 2 -6.23 1.18 -17.52
N PHE A 3 -6.87 0.05 -17.22
CA PHE A 3 -7.61 -0.20 -15.97
C PHE A 3 -6.76 -0.03 -14.69
N GLU A 4 -5.54 -0.56 -14.68
CA GLU A 4 -4.63 -0.46 -13.52
C GLU A 4 -4.24 0.99 -13.23
N LYS A 5 -4.02 1.81 -14.29
CA LYS A 5 -3.73 3.24 -14.15
C LYS A 5 -4.94 4.03 -13.67
N GLN A 6 -6.12 3.73 -14.22
CA GLN A 6 -7.37 4.36 -13.79
C GLN A 6 -7.67 4.06 -12.32
N MET A 7 -7.46 2.80 -11.87
CA MET A 7 -7.62 2.41 -10.46
C MET A 7 -6.59 3.06 -9.53
N ALA A 8 -5.36 3.30 -10.00
CA ALA A 8 -4.30 3.95 -9.21
C ALA A 8 -4.57 5.43 -8.94
N ASN A 9 -5.41 6.08 -9.75
CA ASN A 9 -5.75 7.50 -9.61
C ASN A 9 -6.99 7.75 -8.73
N LEU A 10 -7.66 6.71 -8.25
CA LEU A 10 -8.88 6.85 -7.46
C LEU A 10 -8.55 7.21 -6.00
N ALA A 11 -9.26 8.18 -5.47
CA ALA A 11 -9.08 8.62 -4.09
C ALA A 11 -9.81 7.66 -3.11
N PRO A 12 -9.28 7.50 -1.88
CA PRO A 12 -9.99 6.78 -0.83
C PRO A 12 -11.38 7.38 -0.59
N GLY A 13 -12.40 6.52 -0.49
CA GLY A 13 -13.79 6.96 -0.30
C GLY A 13 -14.58 7.25 -1.57
N GLU A 14 -13.94 7.27 -2.75
CA GLU A 14 -14.65 7.41 -4.03
C GLU A 14 -15.51 6.20 -4.36
N THR A 15 -16.59 6.43 -5.10
CA THR A 15 -17.48 5.35 -5.56
C THR A 15 -17.22 5.04 -7.03
N VAL A 16 -16.85 3.80 -7.30
CA VAL A 16 -16.54 3.30 -8.63
C VAL A 16 -17.72 2.49 -9.15
N THR A 17 -18.08 2.73 -10.42
CA THR A 17 -19.07 1.92 -11.12
C THR A 17 -18.36 1.04 -12.14
N LEU A 18 -18.50 -0.28 -11.99
CA LEU A 18 -17.92 -1.27 -12.89
C LEU A 18 -19.01 -1.95 -13.71
N LEU A 19 -18.82 -2.00 -15.02
CA LEU A 19 -19.62 -2.79 -15.93
C LEU A 19 -18.86 -4.08 -16.23
N VAL A 20 -19.39 -5.21 -15.73
CA VAL A 20 -18.79 -6.53 -15.92
C VAL A 20 -19.68 -7.34 -16.84
N MET A 21 -19.12 -7.88 -17.92
CA MET A 21 -19.80 -8.85 -18.75
C MET A 21 -19.40 -10.26 -18.32
N ARG A 22 -20.36 -11.11 -17.99
CA ARG A 22 -20.15 -12.53 -17.69
C ARG A 22 -21.18 -13.36 -18.45
N ALA A 23 -20.72 -14.29 -19.29
CA ALA A 23 -21.56 -15.21 -20.07
C ALA A 23 -22.73 -14.51 -20.79
N GLY A 24 -22.45 -13.42 -21.51
CA GLY A 24 -23.45 -12.65 -22.24
C GLY A 24 -24.36 -11.76 -21.38
N THR A 25 -24.23 -11.80 -20.05
CA THR A 25 -24.98 -10.93 -19.14
C THR A 25 -24.09 -9.78 -18.67
N GLN A 26 -24.53 -8.55 -18.91
CA GLN A 26 -23.89 -7.35 -18.36
C GLN A 26 -24.41 -7.06 -16.96
N ARG A 27 -23.51 -6.85 -16.00
CA ARG A 27 -23.82 -6.47 -14.63
C ARG A 27 -23.15 -5.15 -14.29
N LYS A 28 -23.92 -4.24 -13.72
CA LYS A 28 -23.43 -2.99 -13.17
C LYS A 28 -23.20 -3.18 -11.68
N LEU A 29 -22.00 -2.88 -11.23
CA LEU A 29 -21.57 -3.03 -9.83
C LEU A 29 -21.07 -1.68 -9.35
N GLN A 30 -21.56 -1.24 -8.19
CA GLN A 30 -21.18 0.03 -7.60
C GLN A 30 -20.54 -0.24 -6.24
N TRP A 31 -19.31 0.19 -6.07
CA TRP A 31 -18.54 -0.04 -4.86
C TRP A 31 -17.88 1.24 -4.40
N LYS A 32 -17.96 1.50 -3.08
CA LYS A 32 -17.20 2.57 -2.44
C LYS A 32 -15.82 2.04 -2.07
N LEU A 33 -14.77 2.71 -2.54
CA LEU A 33 -13.39 2.41 -2.14
C LEU A 33 -13.26 2.66 -0.64
N GLY A 34 -12.72 1.66 0.07
CA GLY A 34 -12.41 1.81 1.49
C GLY A 34 -11.49 3.01 1.71
N SER A 35 -11.67 3.72 2.83
CA SER A 35 -10.74 4.74 3.26
C SER A 35 -9.43 4.07 3.67
N ARG A 36 -8.47 3.97 2.75
CA ARG A 36 -7.13 3.49 3.07
C ARG A 36 -6.38 4.59 3.82
N GLU A 37 -6.50 4.61 5.15
CA GLU A 37 -5.58 5.38 5.99
C GLU A 37 -4.22 4.69 5.97
N GLN A 38 -3.30 5.21 5.13
CA GLN A 38 -1.90 4.80 5.19
C GLN A 38 -1.24 5.62 6.29
N THR A 39 -1.06 5.03 7.47
CA THR A 39 -0.23 5.65 8.50
C THR A 39 1.22 5.41 8.12
N ILE A 40 1.86 6.42 7.54
CA ILE A 40 3.28 6.37 7.19
C ILE A 40 4.08 6.70 8.45
N PHE A 41 4.79 5.70 8.97
CA PHE A 41 5.74 5.90 10.06
C PHE A 41 7.14 6.13 9.49
N GLN A 42 7.73 7.28 9.79
CA GLN A 42 9.14 7.54 9.50
C GLN A 42 9.97 7.19 10.73
N VAL A 43 10.95 6.31 10.56
CA VAL A 43 11.95 6.02 11.60
C VAL A 43 13.03 7.11 11.53
N THR A 44 13.13 7.93 12.57
CA THR A 44 14.13 8.99 12.68
C THR A 44 15.09 8.69 13.84
N ASP A 45 16.38 8.92 13.62
CA ASP A 45 17.37 8.88 14.70
C ASP A 45 17.22 10.07 15.64
N LEU A 46 17.32 9.81 16.95
CA LEU A 46 17.49 10.88 17.94
C LEU A 46 18.89 11.50 17.81
N PRO A 47 19.09 12.78 18.16
CA PRO A 47 20.34 13.50 17.91
C PRO A 47 21.57 12.97 18.67
N LYS A 48 21.39 12.06 19.64
CA LYS A 48 22.47 11.50 20.48
C LYS A 48 22.63 9.98 20.30
N VAL A 49 22.61 9.51 19.05
CA VAL A 49 22.82 8.07 18.75
C VAL A 49 24.27 7.86 18.31
N THR A 50 24.96 6.92 18.95
CA THR A 50 26.36 6.55 18.61
C THR A 50 26.42 5.76 17.29
N ALA A 51 27.60 5.72 16.66
CA ALA A 51 27.79 4.98 15.41
C ALA A 51 27.46 3.48 15.55
N GLU A 52 27.79 2.89 16.70
CA GLU A 52 27.51 1.49 17.04
C GLU A 52 26.01 1.22 17.13
N GLN A 53 25.25 2.13 17.75
CA GLN A 53 23.79 2.02 17.84
C GLN A 53 23.12 2.12 16.46
N LYS A 54 23.65 2.96 15.57
CA LYS A 54 23.17 3.03 14.18
C LYS A 54 23.44 1.74 13.42
N ALA A 55 24.64 1.16 13.58
CA ALA A 55 25.01 -0.10 12.95
C ALA A 55 24.14 -1.27 13.42
N HIS A 56 23.90 -1.38 14.73
CA HIS A 56 23.02 -2.39 15.31
C HIS A 56 21.57 -2.25 14.81
N ARG A 57 21.05 -1.02 14.70
CA ARG A 57 19.71 -0.79 14.14
C ARG A 57 19.63 -1.17 12.66
N ALA A 58 20.63 -0.80 11.86
CA ALA A 58 20.65 -1.16 10.44
C ALA A 58 20.63 -2.68 10.26
N ALA A 59 21.39 -3.42 11.08
CA ALA A 59 21.35 -4.87 11.09
C ALA A 59 19.95 -5.42 11.45
N TRP A 60 19.25 -4.81 12.42
CA TRP A 60 17.90 -5.24 12.82
C TRP A 60 16.80 -4.89 11.81
N LEU A 61 16.84 -3.68 11.21
CA LEU A 61 15.82 -3.21 10.27
C LEU A 61 15.92 -3.86 8.89
N PHE A 62 17.14 -4.26 8.48
CA PHE A 62 17.42 -4.75 7.14
C PHE A 62 17.95 -6.20 7.15
N ASP A 63 17.66 -6.96 8.22
CA ASP A 63 18.18 -8.32 8.40
C ASP A 63 17.92 -9.20 7.16
N THR A 64 19.01 -9.79 6.64
CA THR A 64 19.14 -10.43 5.34
C THR A 64 18.49 -11.82 5.25
N ASN A 65 17.48 -12.12 6.08
CA ASN A 65 16.92 -13.47 6.20
C ASN A 65 15.39 -13.56 6.38
N SER A 66 14.63 -12.50 6.05
CA SER A 66 13.17 -12.60 6.04
C SER A 66 12.63 -12.95 4.64
N THR A 67 12.63 -14.24 4.31
CA THR A 67 11.68 -14.79 3.33
C THR A 67 10.27 -14.68 3.91
N PRO A 68 9.33 -13.94 3.29
CA PRO A 68 7.95 -13.92 3.75
C PRO A 68 7.29 -15.27 3.48
N LYS A 69 6.68 -15.88 4.51
CA LYS A 69 5.74 -17.00 4.37
C LYS A 69 4.38 -16.51 3.89
#